data_AF-A0A832EN78-F1
#
_entry.id   AF-A0A832EN78-F1
#
_cell.length_a   1.000
_cell.length_b   1.000
_cell.length_c   1.000
_cell.angle_alpha   90.00
_cell.angle_beta   90.00
_cell.angle_gamma   90.00
#
_symmetry.space_group_name_H-M   'P 1'
#
loop_
_entity.id
_entity.type
_entity.pdbx_description
1 polymer ?
#
loop_
_entity_poly.entity_id
_entity_poly.type
_entity_poly.pdbx_seq_one_letter_code
_entity_poly.pdbx_strand_id
1 'polypeptide(L)'
;MIGSRAKTIVLWSFVWFGLILMSLPTVIVLGASFTAGDMVTFPPDGFSLRWYGTLWRHEDYWDAFLRSAYVSLICTLVSLPAGTLAALAVVRGRLRFANALQVYL
;
A
#
# COMPACT_ATOMS: atom_id res chain seq x y z
N MET A 1 -35.05 -17.07 1.49
CA MET A 1 -33.71 -17.71 1.38
C MET A 1 -33.00 -17.12 0.18
N ILE A 2 -32.22 -16.04 0.35
CA ILE A 2 -31.45 -15.43 -0.75
C ILE A 2 -30.40 -16.48 -1.16
N GLY A 3 -30.53 -17.00 -2.39
CA GLY A 3 -29.65 -18.05 -2.91
C GLY A 3 -28.19 -17.65 -2.79
N SER A 4 -27.32 -18.61 -2.46
CA SER A 4 -25.87 -18.41 -2.24
C SER A 4 -25.23 -17.49 -3.30
N ARG A 5 -25.63 -17.65 -4.56
CA ARG A 5 -25.19 -16.82 -5.70
C ARG A 5 -25.52 -15.33 -5.56
N ALA A 6 -26.72 -14.98 -5.08
CA ALA A 6 -27.13 -13.59 -4.91
C ALA A 6 -26.35 -12.89 -3.79
N LYS A 7 -26.03 -13.61 -2.70
CA LYS A 7 -25.15 -13.08 -1.63
C LYS A 7 -23.73 -12.82 -2.14
N THR A 8 -23.18 -13.77 -2.90
CA THR A 8 -21.85 -13.63 -3.51
C THR A 8 -21.82 -12.43 -4.45
N ILE A 9 -22.81 -12.26 -5.32
CA ILE A 9 -22.88 -11.11 -6.24
C ILE A 9 -22.91 -9.79 -5.47
N VAL A 10 -23.75 -9.66 -4.43
CA VAL A 10 -23.82 -8.43 -3.63
C VAL A 10 -22.49 -8.11 -2.94
N LEU A 11 -21.83 -9.13 -2.36
CA LEU A 11 -20.52 -8.97 -1.74
C LEU A 11 -19.46 -8.52 -2.75
N TRP A 12 -19.38 -9.18 -3.92
CA TRP A 12 -18.43 -8.80 -4.96
C TRP A 12 -18.68 -7.40 -5.50
N SER A 13 -19.94 -7.00 -5.70
CA SER A 13 -20.28 -5.64 -6.12
C SER A 13 -19.80 -4.60 -5.11
N PHE A 14 -20.00 -4.85 -3.81
CA PHE A 14 -19.53 -3.95 -2.75
C PHE A 14 -18.00 -3.87 -2.71
N VAL A 15 -17.30 -5.00 -2.85
CA VAL A 15 -15.82 -5.04 -2.92
C VAL A 15 -15.31 -4.27 -4.13
N TRP A 16 -15.88 -4.50 -5.32
CA TRP A 16 -15.49 -3.78 -6.54
C TRP A 16 -15.74 -2.28 -6.42
N PHE A 17 -16.88 -1.88 -5.85
CA PHE A 17 -17.18 -0.47 -5.60
C PHE A 17 -16.13 0.17 -4.69
N GLY A 18 -15.78 -0.48 -3.57
CA GLY A 18 -14.74 0.01 -2.66
C GLY A 18 -13.35 0.08 -3.32
N LEU A 19 -12.97 -0.95 -4.06
CA LEU A 19 -11.69 -0.99 -4.79
C LEU A 19 -11.60 0.12 -5.83
N ILE A 20 -12.64 0.32 -6.65
CA ILE A 20 -12.66 1.37 -7.67
C ILE A 20 -12.58 2.73 -6.99
N LEU A 21 -13.39 2.98 -5.97
CA LEU A 21 -13.43 4.28 -5.29
C LEU A 21 -12.09 4.64 -4.64
N MET A 22 -11.42 3.67 -3.99
CA MET A 22 -10.11 3.87 -3.36
C MET A 22 -8.97 3.97 -4.37
N SER A 23 -9.05 3.25 -5.50
CA SER A 23 -8.00 3.28 -6.54
C SER A 23 -8.17 4.43 -7.54
N LEU A 24 -9.36 5.02 -7.65
CA LEU A 24 -9.66 6.12 -8.57
C LEU A 24 -8.64 7.28 -8.48
N PRO A 25 -8.28 7.84 -7.31
CA PRO A 25 -7.28 8.90 -7.24
C PRO A 25 -5.91 8.43 -7.74
N THR A 26 -5.51 7.21 -7.44
CA THR A 26 -4.26 6.61 -7.93
C THR A 26 -4.27 6.49 -9.45
N VAL A 27 -5.39 6.06 -10.04
CA VAL A 27 -5.56 5.94 -11.50
C VAL A 27 -5.50 7.31 -12.18
N ILE A 28 -6.10 8.34 -11.58
CA ILE A 28 -6.02 9.72 -12.08
C ILE A 28 -4.58 10.22 -12.08
N VAL A 29 -3.84 9.99 -10.99
CA VAL A 29 -2.41 10.36 -10.90
C VAL A 29 -1.57 9.59 -11.92
N LEU A 30 -1.85 8.30 -12.13
CA LEU A 30 -1.19 7.50 -13.16
C LEU A 30 -1.45 8.07 -14.56
N GLY A 31 -2.69 8.42 -14.89
CA GLY A 31 -3.02 9.09 -16.16
C GLY A 31 -2.31 10.43 -16.33
N ALA A 32 -2.29 11.25 -15.26
CA ALA A 32 -1.59 12.52 -15.25
C ALA A 32 -0.07 12.38 -15.44
N SER A 33 0.53 11.27 -14.97
CA SER A 33 1.98 11.00 -15.13
C SER A 33 2.43 10.89 -16.59
N PHE A 34 1.50 10.65 -17.52
CA PHE A 34 1.74 10.61 -18.96
C PHE A 34 1.54 11.96 -19.67
N THR A 35 1.34 13.06 -18.94
CA THR A 35 1.14 14.40 -19.52
C THR A 35 2.45 15.18 -19.63
N ALA A 36 2.62 15.97 -20.70
CA ALA A 36 3.85 16.74 -20.96
C ALA A 36 4.04 18.00 -20.09
N GLY A 37 2.96 18.55 -19.53
CA GLY A 37 2.98 19.80 -18.75
C GLY A 37 3.52 19.65 -17.32
N ASP A 38 4.04 20.75 -16.77
CA ASP A 38 4.50 20.86 -15.37
C ASP A 38 3.33 21.05 -14.37
N MET A 39 2.12 21.31 -14.88
CA MET A 39 0.88 21.37 -14.12
C MET A 39 -0.17 20.46 -14.78
N VAL A 40 -1.07 19.89 -13.97
CA VAL A 40 -2.24 19.14 -14.44
C VAL A 40 -3.24 20.13 -15.05
N THR A 41 -2.96 20.58 -16.28
CA THR A 41 -3.85 21.44 -17.07
C THR A 41 -4.57 20.60 -18.12
N PHE A 42 -5.90 20.70 -18.14
CA PHE A 42 -6.76 20.19 -19.22
C PHE A 42 -6.93 21.31 -20.25
N PRO A 43 -6.64 21.13 -21.56
CA PRO A 43 -6.30 19.91 -22.29
C PRO A 43 -4.80 19.55 -22.20
N PRO A 44 -4.44 18.26 -22.03
CA PRO A 44 -3.06 17.82 -21.99
C PRO A 44 -2.37 18.01 -23.34
N ASP A 45 -1.21 18.66 -23.35
CA ASP A 45 -0.34 18.77 -24.52
C ASP A 45 0.32 17.41 -24.82
N GLY A 46 -0.45 16.48 -25.37
CA GLY A 46 0.04 15.17 -25.84
C GLY A 46 0.48 14.19 -24.75
N PHE A 47 0.77 12.96 -25.19
CA PHE A 47 1.32 11.88 -24.37
C PHE A 47 2.84 12.05 -24.23
N SER A 48 3.36 12.08 -23.00
CA SER A 48 4.79 12.28 -22.71
C SER A 48 5.30 11.34 -21.63
N LEU A 49 6.47 10.77 -21.87
CA LEU A 49 7.22 9.93 -20.93
C LEU A 49 8.40 10.70 -20.29
N ARG A 50 8.42 12.04 -20.41
CA ARG A 50 9.53 12.89 -19.96
C ARG A 50 9.89 12.63 -18.49
N TRP A 51 8.90 12.53 -17.61
CA TRP A 51 9.11 12.29 -16.18
C TRP A 51 9.79 10.95 -15.88
N TYR A 52 9.47 9.90 -16.63
CA TYR A 52 10.16 8.61 -16.53
C TYR A 52 11.63 8.71 -16.96
N GLY A 53 11.93 9.49 -18.01
CA GLY A 53 13.29 9.78 -18.42
C GLY A 53 14.07 10.63 -17.40
N THR A 54 13.41 11.60 -16.77
CA THR A 54 13.97 12.45 -15.69
C THR A 54 14.29 11.60 -14.46
N LEU A 55 13.39 10.69 -14.04
CA LEU A 55 13.63 9.75 -12.95
C LEU A 55 14.88 8.89 -13.18
N TRP A 56 15.15 8.51 -14.44
CA TRP A 56 16.33 7.71 -14.77
C TRP A 56 17.65 8.51 -14.76
N ARG A 57 17.59 9.82 -15.02
CA ARG A 57 18.77 10.69 -15.12
C ARG A 57 19.22 11.28 -13.78
N HIS A 58 18.32 11.36 -12.80
CA HIS A 58 18.63 11.93 -11.49
C HIS A 58 18.94 10.83 -10.49
N GLU A 59 20.23 10.71 -10.14
CA GLU A 59 20.73 9.74 -9.16
C GLU A 59 20.09 9.92 -7.78
N ASP A 60 19.70 11.14 -7.40
CA ASP A 60 19.03 11.44 -6.11
C ASP A 60 17.74 10.63 -5.90
N TYR A 61 16.94 10.40 -6.96
CA TYR A 61 15.72 9.61 -6.84
C TYR A 61 16.03 8.13 -6.60
N TRP A 62 17.07 7.61 -7.23
CA TRP A 62 17.53 6.24 -7.05
C TRP A 62 18.12 6.02 -5.67
N ASP A 63 18.94 6.96 -5.20
CA ASP A 63 19.51 6.94 -3.86
C ASP A 63 18.41 6.99 -2.79
N ALA A 64 17.42 7.88 -2.95
CA ALA A 64 16.28 7.95 -2.03
C ALA A 64 15.44 6.66 -2.02
N PHE A 65 15.21 6.07 -3.21
CA PHE A 65 14.50 4.80 -3.35
C PHE A 65 15.25 3.65 -2.67
N LEU A 66 16.55 3.51 -2.94
CA LEU A 66 17.39 2.45 -2.37
C LEU A 66 17.52 2.58 -0.85
N ARG A 67 17.67 3.81 -0.34
CA ARG A 67 17.67 4.08 1.11
C ARG A 67 16.37 3.62 1.76
N SER A 68 15.23 3.95 1.16
CA SER A 68 13.91 3.55 1.65
C SER A 68 13.72 2.02 1.61
N ALA A 69 14.16 1.38 0.53
CA ALA A 69 14.12 -0.07 0.39
C ALA A 69 15.02 -0.77 1.44
N TYR A 70 16.23 -0.26 1.66
CA TYR A 70 17.15 -0.78 2.66
C TYR A 70 16.59 -0.67 4.08
N VAL A 71 16.08 0.51 4.45
CA VAL A 71 15.51 0.76 5.78
C VAL A 71 14.26 -0.10 6.01
N SER A 72 13.37 -0.20 5.02
CA SER A 72 12.16 -1.03 5.14
C SER A 72 12.51 -2.51 5.29
N LEU A 73 13.48 -3.02 4.53
CA LEU A 73 13.93 -4.40 4.64
C LEU A 73 14.45 -4.73 6.04
N ILE A 74 15.32 -3.88 6.60
CA ILE A 74 15.85 -4.07 7.96
C ILE A 74 14.71 -4.01 8.98
N CYS A 75 13.80 -3.03 8.85
CA CYS A 75 12.67 -2.88 9.74
C CYS A 75 11.77 -4.13 9.72
N THR A 76 11.45 -4.66 8.54
CA THR A 76 10.67 -5.90 8.40
C THR A 76 11.40 -7.10 9.00
N LEU A 77 12.69 -7.25 8.73
CA LEU A 77 13.50 -8.36 9.25
C LEU A 77 13.63 -8.35 10.77
N VAL A 78 13.59 -7.18 11.42
CA VAL A 78 13.62 -7.09 12.88
C VAL A 78 12.21 -7.19 13.48
N SER A 79 11.24 -6.49 12.89
CA SER A 79 9.87 -6.40 13.41
C SER A 79 9.15 -7.75 13.35
N LEU A 80 9.28 -8.51 12.26
CA LEU A 80 8.62 -9.81 12.11
C LEU A 80 9.04 -10.82 13.20
N PRO A 81 10.33 -11.14 13.41
CA PRO A 81 10.71 -12.08 14.46
C PRO A 81 10.42 -11.53 15.85
N ALA A 82 10.64 -10.23 16.10
CA ALA A 82 10.33 -9.63 17.41
C ALA A 82 8.83 -9.74 17.74
N GLY A 83 7.96 -9.36 16.79
CA GLY A 83 6.51 -9.47 16.92
C GLY A 83 6.04 -10.92 17.03
N THR A 84 6.63 -11.84 16.26
CA THR A 84 6.28 -13.27 16.32
C THR A 84 6.68 -13.86 17.67
N LEU A 85 7.89 -13.58 18.18
CA LEU A 85 8.34 -14.05 19.49
C LEU A 85 7.50 -13.43 20.61
N ALA A 86 7.14 -12.14 20.52
CA ALA A 86 6.25 -11.49 21.46
C ALA A 86 4.86 -12.16 21.48
N ALA A 87 4.28 -12.44 20.32
CA ALA A 87 3.01 -13.17 20.22
C ALA A 87 3.10 -14.58 20.81
N LEU A 88 4.18 -15.32 20.54
CA LEU A 88 4.41 -16.64 21.12
C LEU A 88 4.55 -16.59 22.66
N ALA A 89 5.26 -15.58 23.19
CA ALA A 89 5.41 -15.39 24.62
C ALA A 89 4.07 -15.07 25.30
N VAL A 90 3.19 -14.31 24.65
CA VAL A 90 1.85 -13.99 25.17
C VAL A 90 0.93 -15.22 25.15
N VAL A 91 0.92 -15.99 24.06
CA VAL A 91 -0.02 -17.13 23.90
C VAL A 91 0.44 -18.36 24.68
N ARG A 92 1.74 -18.66 24.69
CA ARG A 92 2.29 -19.90 25.29
C ARG A 92 3.10 -19.68 26.56
N GLY A 93 3.56 -18.45 26.82
CA GLY A 93 4.29 -18.11 28.02
C GLY A 93 3.36 -17.83 29.20
N ARG A 94 3.84 -18.09 30.42
CA ARG A 94 3.14 -17.72 31.67
C ARG A 94 3.44 -16.26 32.03
N LEU A 95 3.03 -15.32 31.16
CA LEU A 95 3.22 -13.89 31.42
C LEU A 95 2.18 -13.39 32.43
N ARG A 96 2.65 -12.74 33.50
CA ARG A 96 1.81 -12.26 34.62
C ARG A 96 0.75 -11.23 34.20
N PHE A 97 0.96 -10.52 33.09
CA PHE A 97 0.07 -9.49 32.56
C PHE A 97 -0.52 -9.83 31.18
N ALA A 98 -0.52 -11.10 30.78
CA ALA A 98 -0.99 -11.53 29.45
C ALA A 98 -2.42 -11.07 29.11
N ASN A 99 -3.35 -11.16 30.07
CA ASN A 99 -4.75 -10.76 29.87
C ASN A 99 -4.93 -9.25 29.63
N ALA A 100 -4.11 -8.40 30.27
CA ALA A 100 -4.17 -6.96 30.03
C ALA A 100 -3.62 -6.59 28.64
N LEU A 101 -2.56 -7.28 28.20
CA LEU A 101 -2.00 -7.15 26.85
C LEU A 101 -2.97 -7.63 25.76
N GLN A 102 -3.70 -8.72 26.00
CA GLN A 102 -4.63 -9.30 25.03
C GLN A 102 -5.91 -8.48 24.84
N VAL A 103 -6.32 -7.67 25.81
CA VAL A 103 -7.50 -6.79 25.69
C VAL A 103 -7.19 -5.55 24.85
N TYR A 104 -5.92 -5.14 24.80
CA TYR A 104 -5.47 -3.90 24.15
C TYR A 104 -4.91 -4.12 22.73
N LEU A 105 -4.47 -5.33 22.41
CA LEU A 105 -4.04 -5.77 21.08
C LEU A 105 -5.22 -6.30 20.26
#